data_AF-A0A932V4L6-F1
#
_entry.id   AF-A0A932V4L6-F1
#
_cell.length_a   1.000
_cell.length_b   1.000
_cell.length_c   1.000
_cell.angle_alpha   90.00
_cell.angle_beta   90.00
_cell.angle_gamma   90.00
#
_symmetry.space_group_name_H-M   'P 1'
#
loop_
_entity.id
_entity.type
_entity.pdbx_description
1 polymer ?
#
loop_
_entity_poly.entity_id
_entity_poly.type
_entity_poly.pdbx_seq_one_letter_code
_entity_poly.pdbx_strand_id
1 'polypeptide(L)'
;MLRHRSFLLTAVLLFALTGMALMRPQAQKEVEQIDQQIEQLQDKKRGYEARALRHEDYIQRLQFDDRAYLEMRRHGQLADENRARAAQMQEEIDRLQAKKQQILEKEKRAGRV
;
A
#
# COMPACT_ATOMS: atom_id res chain seq x y z
N MET A 1 1.81 -31.70 48.99
CA MET A 1 2.19 -30.28 48.83
C MET A 1 3.17 -30.02 47.65
N LEU A 2 3.13 -30.79 46.55
CA LEU A 2 4.06 -30.58 45.40
C LEU A 2 3.40 -30.18 44.06
N ARG A 3 2.07 -30.07 43.99
CA ARG A 3 1.36 -29.83 42.71
C ARG A 3 1.17 -28.36 42.31
N HIS A 4 1.31 -27.41 43.23
CA HIS A 4 1.09 -25.98 42.92
C HIS A 4 2.32 -25.25 42.38
N ARG A 5 3.53 -25.77 42.58
CA ARG A 5 4.78 -25.14 42.13
C ARG A 5 5.00 -25.28 40.62
N SER A 6 4.57 -26.38 40.02
CA SER A 6 4.71 -26.65 38.58
C SER A 6 3.77 -25.81 37.70
N PHE A 7 2.64 -25.37 38.25
CA PHE A 7 1.65 -24.53 37.56
C PHE A 7 2.11 -23.07 37.44
N LEU A 8 2.82 -22.56 38.46
CA LEU A 8 3.41 -21.22 38.43
C LEU A 8 4.57 -21.13 37.43
N LEU A 9 5.40 -22.17 37.34
CA LEU A 9 6.53 -22.21 36.40
C LEU A 9 6.10 -22.25 34.93
N THR A 10 5.00 -22.95 34.61
CA THR A 10 4.46 -23.02 33.24
C THR A 10 3.77 -21.72 32.82
N ALA A 11 3.06 -21.04 33.73
CA ALA A 11 2.45 -19.75 33.47
C ALA A 11 3.47 -18.62 33.22
N VAL A 12 4.59 -18.62 33.96
CA VAL A 12 5.69 -17.65 33.75
C VAL A 12 6.40 -17.89 32.41
N LEU A 13 6.58 -19.16 32.02
CA LEU A 13 7.20 -19.49 30.73
C LEU A 13 6.32 -19.06 29.53
N LEU A 14 5.00 -19.24 29.65
CA LEU A 14 4.02 -18.79 28.65
C LEU A 14 3.93 -17.27 28.54
N PHE A 15 4.07 -16.54 29.66
CA PHE A 15 4.11 -15.07 29.68
C PHE A 15 5.42 -14.51 29.09
N ALA A 16 6.55 -15.20 29.30
CA ALA A 16 7.83 -14.85 28.70
C ALA A 16 7.84 -15.07 27.17
N LEU A 17 7.21 -16.16 26.70
CA LEU A 17 7.06 -16.47 25.28
C LEU A 17 6.10 -15.52 24.54
N THR A 18 5.05 -15.02 25.21
CA THR A 18 4.15 -14.01 24.63
C THR A 18 4.74 -12.60 24.68
N GLY A 19 5.56 -12.26 25.68
CA GLY A 19 6.26 -10.98 25.75
C GLY A 19 7.24 -10.75 24.59
N MET A 20 7.91 -11.81 24.11
CA MET A 20 8.81 -11.72 22.95
C MET A 20 8.07 -11.48 21.62
N ALA A 21 6.82 -11.93 21.47
CA ALA A 21 6.03 -11.71 20.25
C ALA A 21 5.59 -10.24 20.06
N LEU A 22 5.49 -9.47 21.15
CA LEU A 22 5.13 -8.04 21.13
C LEU A 22 6.33 -7.12 20.82
N MET A 23 7.55 -7.62 20.95
CA MET A 23 8.78 -6.89 20.61
C MET A 23 9.19 -7.12 19.15
N ARG A 24 8.34 -6.74 18.20
CA ARG A 24 8.81 -6.57 16.82
C ARG A 24 9.80 -5.39 16.77
N PRO A 25 11.01 -5.55 16.19
CA PRO A 25 11.95 -4.45 16.01
C PRO A 25 11.26 -3.26 15.34
N GLN A 26 11.60 -2.04 15.77
CA GLN A 26 10.99 -0.79 15.29
C GLN A 26 11.00 -0.69 13.75
N ALA A 27 12.07 -1.15 13.10
CA ALA A 27 12.19 -1.17 11.64
C ALA A 27 11.15 -2.07 10.97
N GLN A 28 10.79 -3.20 11.59
CA GLN A 28 9.79 -4.13 11.06
C GLN A 28 8.39 -3.49 11.07
N LYS A 29 8.06 -2.76 12.15
CA LYS A 29 6.82 -1.98 12.22
C LYS A 29 6.77 -0.88 11.16
N GLU A 30 7.88 -0.18 10.94
CA GLU A 30 7.95 0.88 9.92
C GLU A 30 7.78 0.30 8.51
N VAL A 31 8.39 -0.85 8.21
CA VAL A 31 8.19 -1.54 6.93
C VAL A 31 6.74 -1.97 6.74
N GLU A 32 6.11 -2.55 7.76
CA GLU A 32 4.70 -2.95 7.70
C GLU A 32 3.76 -1.75 7.46
N GLN A 33 4.03 -0.61 8.10
CA GLN A 33 3.28 0.62 7.86
C GLN A 33 3.45 1.13 6.42
N ILE A 34 4.67 1.07 5.89
CA ILE A 34 4.94 1.45 4.50
C ILE A 34 4.19 0.53 3.54
N ASP A 35 4.18 -0.79 3.79
CA ASP A 35 3.46 -1.74 2.95
C ASP A 35 1.95 -1.48 2.94
N GLN A 36 1.35 -1.18 4.10
CA GLN A 36 -0.06 -0.79 4.18
C GLN A 36 -0.35 0.50 3.40
N GLN A 37 0.55 1.49 3.46
CA GLN A 37 0.40 2.74 2.70
C GLN A 37 0.50 2.48 1.18
N ILE A 38 1.44 1.64 0.75
CA ILE A 38 1.58 1.24 -0.65
C ILE A 38 0.30 0.54 -1.14
N GLU A 39 -0.26 -0.38 -0.37
CA GLU A 39 -1.52 -1.07 -0.72
C GLU A 39 -2.67 -0.09 -0.91
N GLN A 40 -2.86 0.84 0.04
CA GLN A 40 -3.90 1.87 -0.07
C GLN A 40 -3.72 2.78 -1.29
N LEU A 41 -2.47 3.14 -1.63
CA LEU A 41 -2.16 3.94 -2.81
C LEU A 41 -2.40 3.15 -4.09
N GLN A 42 -2.08 1.85 -4.11
CA GLN A 42 -2.38 0.97 -5.25
C GLN A 42 -3.89 0.86 -5.50
N ASP A 43 -4.70 0.76 -4.45
CA ASP A 43 -6.15 0.77 -4.57
C ASP A 43 -6.68 2.09 -5.16
N LYS A 44 -6.19 3.22 -4.65
CA LYS A 44 -6.55 4.54 -5.18
C LYS A 44 -6.13 4.70 -6.64
N LYS A 45 -4.91 4.29 -6.97
CA LYS A 45 -4.36 4.30 -8.33
C LYS A 45 -5.26 3.50 -9.27
N ARG A 46 -5.58 2.24 -8.95
CA ARG A 46 -6.51 1.40 -9.72
C ARG A 46 -7.87 2.07 -9.92
N GLY A 47 -8.39 2.74 -8.90
CA GLY A 47 -9.63 3.49 -8.98
C GLY A 47 -9.58 4.70 -9.93
N TYR A 48 -8.43 5.35 -10.08
CA TYR A 48 -8.23 6.42 -11.06
C TYR A 48 -8.04 5.85 -12.48
N GLU A 49 -7.25 4.80 -12.64
CA GLU A 49 -7.05 4.13 -13.94
C GLU A 49 -8.37 3.60 -14.51
N ALA A 50 -9.19 2.94 -13.68
CA ALA A 50 -10.51 2.48 -14.09
C ALA A 50 -11.44 3.63 -14.51
N ARG A 51 -11.34 4.80 -13.86
CA ARG A 51 -12.11 5.99 -14.26
C ARG A 51 -11.64 6.54 -15.60
N ALA A 52 -10.32 6.63 -15.81
CA ALA A 52 -9.76 7.05 -17.10
C ALA A 52 -10.26 6.15 -18.24
N LEU A 53 -10.15 4.83 -18.07
CA LEU A 53 -10.63 3.85 -19.05
C LEU A 53 -12.12 4.02 -19.38
N ARG A 54 -12.97 4.25 -18.38
CA ARG A 54 -14.40 4.51 -18.63
C ARG A 54 -14.65 5.76 -19.48
N HIS A 55 -13.87 6.81 -19.28
CA HIS A 55 -13.98 8.00 -20.12
C HIS A 55 -13.47 7.74 -21.53
N GLU A 56 -12.39 6.97 -21.71
CA GLU A 56 -11.90 6.55 -23.02
C GLU A 56 -12.91 5.70 -23.79
N ASP A 57 -13.50 4.70 -23.13
CA ASP A 57 -14.55 3.87 -23.71
C ASP A 57 -15.74 4.71 -24.18
N TYR A 58 -16.06 5.77 -23.44
CA TYR A 58 -17.12 6.70 -23.81
C TYR A 58 -16.75 7.51 -25.06
N ILE A 59 -15.52 8.02 -25.14
CA ILE A 59 -15.01 8.70 -26.34
C ILE A 59 -15.08 7.78 -27.55
N GLN A 60 -14.67 6.50 -27.40
CA GLN A 60 -14.72 5.52 -28.48
C GLN A 60 -16.15 5.27 -28.99
N ARG A 61 -17.16 5.30 -28.10
CA ARG A 61 -18.58 5.19 -28.50
C ARG A 61 -19.04 6.43 -29.27
N LEU A 62 -18.60 7.60 -28.84
CA LEU A 62 -18.98 8.88 -29.45
C LEU A 62 -18.23 9.20 -30.75
N GLN A 63 -17.15 8.48 -31.09
CA GLN A 63 -16.32 8.78 -32.27
C GLN A 63 -17.07 8.71 -33.61
N PHE A 64 -18.26 8.12 -33.63
CA PHE A 64 -19.12 8.00 -34.80
C PHE A 64 -20.25 9.04 -34.84
N ASP A 65 -20.34 9.94 -33.85
CA ASP A 65 -21.30 11.04 -33.82
C ASP A 65 -20.58 12.38 -34.00
N ASP A 66 -20.68 12.94 -35.22
CA ASP A 66 -20.07 14.21 -35.60
C ASP A 66 -20.53 15.40 -34.73
N ARG A 67 -21.69 15.28 -34.05
CA ARG A 67 -22.21 16.34 -33.16
C ARG A 67 -21.62 16.26 -31.75
N ALA A 68 -20.95 15.17 -31.40
CA ALA A 68 -20.47 14.89 -30.06
C ALA A 68 -19.05 15.41 -29.76
N TYR A 69 -18.44 16.18 -30.67
CA TYR A 69 -17.04 16.65 -30.52
C TYR A 69 -16.74 17.31 -29.16
N LEU A 70 -17.59 18.22 -28.69
CA LEU A 70 -17.39 18.91 -27.41
C LEU A 70 -17.48 17.95 -26.22
N GLU A 71 -18.33 16.94 -26.32
CA GLU A 71 -18.50 15.93 -25.29
C GLU A 71 -17.31 14.97 -25.25
N MET A 72 -16.85 14.49 -26.42
CA MET A 72 -15.62 13.71 -26.55
C MET A 72 -14.43 14.46 -25.95
N ARG A 73 -14.28 15.75 -26.25
CA ARG A 73 -13.21 16.58 -25.69
C ARG A 73 -13.26 16.64 -24.16
N ARG A 74 -14.46 16.82 -23.59
CA ARG A 74 -14.64 16.84 -22.12
C ARG A 74 -14.25 15.51 -21.50
N HIS A 75 -14.68 14.39 -22.09
CA HIS A 75 -14.30 13.07 -21.59
C HIS A 75 -12.80 12.82 -21.74
N GLY A 76 -12.16 13.33 -22.80
CA GLY A 76 -10.71 13.27 -22.96
C GLY A 76 -9.97 13.97 -21.82
N GLN A 77 -10.40 15.18 -21.47
CA GLN A 77 -9.84 15.93 -20.33
C GLN A 77 -10.02 15.16 -19.01
N LEU A 78 -11.20 14.59 -18.77
CA LEU A 78 -11.45 13.78 -17.58
C LEU A 78 -10.59 12.52 -17.53
N ALA A 79 -10.36 11.86 -18.67
CA ALA A 79 -9.47 10.71 -18.75
C ALA A 79 -8.04 11.12 -18.37
N ASP A 80 -7.54 12.23 -18.94
CA ASP A 80 -6.20 12.76 -18.67
C ASP A 80 -6.02 13.18 -17.21
N GLU A 81 -7.01 13.84 -16.62
CA GLU A 81 -7.01 14.20 -15.19
C GLU A 81 -6.92 12.95 -14.29
N ASN A 82 -7.67 11.90 -14.61
CA ASN A 82 -7.61 10.65 -13.85
C ASN A 82 -6.25 9.96 -14.02
N ARG A 83 -5.67 9.94 -15.23
CA ARG A 83 -4.31 9.41 -15.44
C ARG A 83 -3.26 10.19 -14.68
N ALA A 84 -3.34 11.52 -14.67
CA ALA A 84 -2.42 12.36 -13.91
C ALA A 84 -2.48 12.05 -12.42
N ARG A 85 -3.67 11.84 -11.86
CA ARG A 85 -3.82 11.41 -10.45
C ARG A 85 -3.27 10.01 -10.22
N ALA A 86 -3.49 9.07 -11.13
CA ALA A 86 -2.89 7.73 -11.03
C ALA A 86 -1.35 7.78 -11.06
N ALA A 87 -0.78 8.63 -11.91
CA ALA A 87 0.66 8.86 -11.98
C ALA A 87 1.22 9.45 -10.67
N GLN A 88 0.52 10.41 -10.07
CA GLN A 88 0.89 10.96 -8.75
C GLN A 88 0.91 9.87 -7.66
N MET A 89 -0.09 8.98 -7.64
CA MET A 89 -0.09 7.85 -6.70
C MET A 89 1.09 6.91 -6.95
N GLN A 90 1.46 6.67 -8.22
CA GLN A 90 2.62 5.85 -8.57
C GLN A 90 3.93 6.47 -8.07
N GLU A 91 4.12 7.78 -8.25
CA GLU A 91 5.29 8.48 -7.75
C GLU A 91 5.41 8.40 -6.21
N GLU A 92 4.29 8.40 -5.50
CA GLU A 92 4.26 8.23 -4.04
C GLU A 92 4.60 6.79 -3.64
N ILE A 93 4.06 5.80 -4.35
CA ILE A 93 4.43 4.38 -4.19
C ILE A 93 5.93 4.19 -4.38
N ASP A 94 6.51 4.75 -5.44
CA ASP A 94 7.94 4.60 -5.75
C ASP A 94 8.82 5.21 -4.63
N ARG A 95 8.42 6.37 -4.11
CA ARG A 95 9.07 7.01 -2.96
C ARG A 95 9.02 6.13 -1.70
N LEU A 96 7.86 5.54 -1.42
CA LEU A 96 7.68 4.64 -0.28
C LEU A 96 8.49 3.35 -0.43
N GLN A 97 8.55 2.78 -1.63
CA GLN A 97 9.37 1.60 -1.93
C GLN A 97 10.86 1.90 -1.74
N ALA A 98 11.34 3.06 -2.21
CA ALA A 98 12.71 3.50 -1.97
C ALA A 98 13.00 3.64 -0.47
N LYS A 99 12.08 4.25 0.30
CA LYS A 99 12.20 4.37 1.76
C LYS A 99 12.26 3.00 2.44
N LYS A 100 11.38 2.06 2.06
CA LYS A 100 11.39 0.68 2.56
C LYS A 100 12.75 0.02 2.31
N GLN A 101 13.29 0.14 1.10
CA GLN A 101 14.59 -0.43 0.76
C GLN A 101 15.72 0.16 1.62
N GLN A 102 15.71 1.47 1.87
CA GLN A 102 16.70 2.11 2.74
C GLN A 102 16.66 1.57 4.18
N ILE A 103 15.47 1.33 4.72
CA ILE A 103 15.30 0.75 6.06
C ILE A 103 15.86 -0.67 6.10
N LEU A 104 15.52 -1.49 5.11
CA LEU A 104 16.00 -2.88 5.03
C LEU A 104 17.54 -2.95 4.89
N GLU A 105 18.13 -2.10 4.05
CA GLU A 105 19.58 -2.01 3.91
C GLU A 105 20.27 -1.57 5.21
N LYS A 106 19.67 -0.63 5.95
CA LYS A 106 20.19 -0.19 7.24
C LYS A 106 20.18 -1.31 8.28
N GLU A 107 19.09 -2.09 8.34
CA GLU A 107 19.00 -3.22 9.27
C GLU A 107 19.95 -4.37 8.89
N LYS A 108 20.12 -4.63 7.59
CA LYS A 108 21.11 -5.60 7.08
C LYS A 108 22.54 -5.20 7.46
N ARG A 109 22.91 -3.93 7.28
CA ARG A 109 24.22 -3.40 7.70
C ARG A 109 24.42 -3.46 9.22
N ALA A 110 23.34 -3.35 9.98
CA ALA A 110 23.36 -3.48 11.43
C ALA A 110 23.39 -4.96 11.91
N GLY A 111 23.35 -5.94 11.00
CA GLY A 111 23.36 -7.37 11.32
C GLY A 111 22.06 -7.87 11.95
N ARG A 112 20.95 -7.16 11.77
CA ARG A 112 19.63 -7.50 12.36
C ARG A 112 18.69 -8.19 11.37
N VAL A 113 19.08 -8.28 10.10
CA VAL A 113 18.40 -8.95 8.98
C VAL A 113 19.44 -9.63 8.10
#